data_AF-A0A917KX67-F1
#
_entry.id   AF-A0A917KX67-F1
#
_cell.length_a   1.000
_cell.length_b   1.000
_cell.length_c   1.000
_cell.angle_alpha   90.00
_cell.angle_beta   90.00
_cell.angle_gamma   90.00
#
_symmetry.space_group_name_H-M   'P 1'
#
loop_
_entity.id
_entity.type
_entity.pdbx_description
1 polymer ?
#
loop_
_entity_poly.entity_id
_entity_poly.type
_entity_poly.pdbx_seq_one_letter_code
_entity_poly.pdbx_strand_id
1 'polypeptide(L)'
;MPRLAEMLEVFRGSRVAPRIEIKEDADGRPYPGLVARVLSDLDQSGLRGRSWIIGFDAPTMAEVAAAGGLAGVAWLLERSTWRALGLRGVIAVAKTYGFPEIGVHEALIDSDACAVLRAADIGVSVWGANHEDSIRRMLGLGVDLLATDDPPLAISLRGR
;
A
#
# COMPACT_ATOMS: atom_id res chain seq x y z
N MET A 1 -16.30 -6.12 15.98
CA MET A 1 -15.41 -5.57 14.95
C MET A 1 -16.23 -4.61 14.10
N PRO A 2 -15.75 -3.39 13.84
CA PRO A 2 -16.46 -2.45 12.98
C PRO A 2 -16.52 -2.96 11.54
N ARG A 3 -17.57 -2.57 10.81
CA ARG A 3 -17.71 -2.79 9.36
C ARG A 3 -16.90 -1.73 8.61
N LEU A 4 -16.53 -2.03 7.36
CA LEU A 4 -15.85 -1.06 6.50
C LEU A 4 -16.66 0.24 6.36
N ALA A 5 -17.96 0.14 6.07
CA ALA A 5 -18.83 1.31 5.98
C ALA A 5 -18.80 2.19 7.26
N GLU A 6 -18.77 1.58 8.44
CA GLU A 6 -18.70 2.33 9.72
C GLU A 6 -17.35 3.05 9.87
N MET A 7 -16.26 2.43 9.41
CA MET A 7 -14.93 3.06 9.42
C MET A 7 -14.82 4.20 8.39
N LEU A 8 -15.44 4.05 7.23
CA LEU A 8 -15.46 5.08 6.18
C LEU A 8 -16.12 6.38 6.67
N GLU A 9 -17.13 6.28 7.54
CA GLU A 9 -17.75 7.45 8.15
C GLU A 9 -16.77 8.29 9.00
N VAL A 10 -15.77 7.68 9.63
CA VAL A 10 -14.72 8.40 10.39
C VAL A 10 -13.88 9.31 9.49
N PHE A 11 -13.76 8.95 8.20
CA PHE A 11 -13.01 9.74 7.22
C PHE A 11 -13.81 10.88 6.60
N ARG A 12 -15.13 10.96 6.85
CA ARG A 12 -16.01 11.99 6.31
C ARG A 12 -15.57 13.37 6.81
N GLY A 13 -15.29 14.29 5.87
CA GLY A 13 -14.77 15.63 6.19
C GLY A 13 -13.32 15.68 6.68
N SER A 14 -12.67 14.54 6.92
CA SER A 14 -11.25 14.47 7.27
C SER A 14 -10.37 14.73 6.04
N ARG A 15 -9.19 15.33 6.28
CA ARG A 15 -8.12 15.46 5.27
C ARG A 15 -7.29 14.17 5.12
N VAL A 16 -7.44 13.21 6.04
CA VAL A 16 -6.74 11.92 5.99
C VAL A 16 -7.43 11.02 4.99
N ALA A 17 -6.70 10.52 4.00
CA ALA A 17 -7.21 9.56 3.02
C ALA A 17 -7.23 8.14 3.60
N PRO A 18 -8.28 7.34 3.38
CA PRO A 18 -8.27 5.94 3.76
C PRO A 18 -7.32 5.14 2.85
N ARG A 19 -6.57 4.22 3.45
CA ARG A 19 -5.74 3.23 2.78
C ARG A 19 -6.18 1.85 3.25
N ILE A 20 -6.89 1.13 2.39
CA ILE A 20 -7.65 -0.06 2.74
C ILE A 20 -6.90 -1.29 2.22
N GLU A 21 -6.63 -2.24 3.10
CA GLU A 21 -6.02 -3.50 2.71
C GLU A 21 -7.09 -4.56 2.38
N ILE A 22 -6.96 -5.19 1.22
CA ILE A 22 -7.70 -6.40 0.88
C ILE A 22 -6.88 -7.60 1.37
N LYS A 23 -7.46 -8.34 2.31
CA LYS A 23 -6.86 -9.53 2.91
C LYS A 23 -7.29 -10.80 2.18
N GLU A 24 -6.41 -11.79 2.22
CA GLU A 24 -6.67 -13.17 1.80
C GLU A 24 -7.16 -14.00 2.99
N ASP A 25 -7.64 -15.21 2.71
CA ASP A 25 -7.97 -16.17 3.75
C ASP A 25 -6.71 -16.78 4.41
N ALA A 26 -6.93 -17.66 5.39
CA ALA A 26 -5.85 -18.29 6.13
C ALA A 26 -4.95 -19.20 5.27
N ASP A 27 -5.43 -19.63 4.10
CA ASP A 27 -4.68 -20.43 3.13
C ASP A 27 -4.04 -19.56 2.03
N GLY A 28 -4.12 -18.23 2.15
CA GLY A 28 -3.63 -17.30 1.13
C GLY A 28 -4.48 -17.28 -0.14
N ARG A 29 -5.79 -17.56 -0.04
CA ARG A 29 -6.70 -17.46 -1.18
C ARG A 29 -7.48 -16.14 -1.13
N PRO A 30 -7.64 -15.46 -2.28
CA PRO A 30 -8.53 -14.31 -2.37
C PRO A 30 -9.98 -14.70 -2.06
N TYR A 31 -10.71 -13.80 -1.40
CA TYR A 31 -12.15 -13.94 -1.20
C TYR A 31 -12.92 -13.51 -2.46
N PRO A 32 -13.68 -14.42 -3.12
CA PRO A 32 -14.42 -14.07 -4.32
C PRO A 32 -15.41 -12.93 -4.09
N GLY A 33 -15.38 -11.91 -4.97
CA GLY A 33 -16.28 -10.76 -4.92
C GLY A 33 -15.95 -9.72 -3.84
N LEU A 34 -14.88 -9.90 -3.06
CA LEU A 34 -14.50 -8.95 -2.01
C LEU A 34 -14.14 -7.57 -2.59
N VAL A 35 -13.39 -7.53 -3.70
CA VAL A 35 -13.03 -6.28 -4.40
C VAL A 35 -14.28 -5.49 -4.76
N ALA A 36 -15.25 -6.12 -5.44
CA ALA A 36 -16.51 -5.48 -5.82
C ALA A 36 -17.28 -4.93 -4.61
N ARG A 37 -17.27 -5.64 -3.48
CA ARG A 37 -17.93 -5.19 -2.26
C ARG A 37 -17.24 -4.00 -1.60
N VAL A 38 -15.90 -4.01 -1.54
CA VAL A 38 -15.11 -2.88 -1.02
C VAL A 38 -15.32 -1.63 -1.87
N LEU A 39 -15.33 -1.78 -3.20
CA LEU A 39 -15.59 -0.67 -4.12
C LEU A 39 -17.01 -0.11 -3.95
N SER A 40 -18.01 -0.98 -3.75
CA SER A 40 -19.39 -0.55 -3.47
C SER A 40 -19.50 0.28 -2.18
N ASP A 41 -18.82 -0.12 -1.10
CA ASP A 41 -18.79 0.65 0.15
C ASP A 41 -18.08 2.01 -0.04
N LEU A 42 -17.02 2.05 -0.87
CA LEU A 42 -16.32 3.29 -1.23
C LEU A 42 -17.16 4.24 -2.09
N ASP A 43 -17.94 3.69 -3.03
CA ASP A 43 -18.86 4.45 -3.87
C ASP A 43 -19.99 5.05 -3.03
N GLN A 44 -20.60 4.25 -2.14
CA GLN A 44 -21.68 4.69 -1.25
C GLN A 44 -21.24 5.77 -0.26
N SER A 45 -19.99 5.74 0.19
CA SER A 45 -19.42 6.76 1.08
C SER A 45 -18.92 8.01 0.34
N GLY A 46 -18.83 7.98 -1.00
CA GLY A 46 -18.24 9.05 -1.81
C GLY A 46 -16.74 9.21 -1.64
N LEU A 47 -16.05 8.20 -1.08
CA LEU A 47 -14.62 8.26 -0.76
C LEU A 47 -13.72 7.58 -1.81
N ARG A 48 -14.27 6.90 -2.83
CA ARG A 48 -13.48 6.17 -3.83
C ARG A 48 -12.33 6.97 -4.42
N GLY A 49 -12.61 8.18 -4.93
CA GLY A 49 -11.62 9.04 -5.59
C GLY A 49 -10.45 9.52 -4.72
N ARG A 50 -10.52 9.36 -3.40
CA ARG A 50 -9.44 9.70 -2.46
C ARG A 50 -8.85 8.47 -1.76
N SER A 51 -9.35 7.28 -2.05
CA SER A 51 -8.95 6.06 -1.36
C SER A 51 -7.80 5.38 -2.07
N TRP A 52 -6.92 4.80 -1.27
CA TRP A 52 -5.92 3.84 -1.73
C TRP A 52 -6.36 2.43 -1.36
N ILE A 53 -6.14 1.47 -2.24
CA ILE A 53 -6.30 0.05 -1.92
C ILE A 53 -4.94 -0.65 -2.03
N ILE A 54 -4.66 -1.51 -1.06
CA ILE A 54 -3.41 -2.28 -0.97
C ILE A 54 -3.70 -3.76 -0.72
N GLY A 55 -2.76 -4.63 -1.05
CA GLY A 55 -2.90 -6.07 -0.84
C GLY A 55 -1.71 -6.85 -1.41
N PHE A 56 -1.57 -8.11 -0.99
CA PHE A 56 -0.42 -8.95 -1.32
C PHE A 56 -0.60 -9.78 -2.61
N ASP A 57 -1.84 -10.17 -2.93
CA ASP A 57 -2.15 -10.94 -4.14
C ASP A 57 -2.17 -10.05 -5.39
N ALA A 58 -1.20 -10.23 -6.30
CA ALA A 58 -1.09 -9.42 -7.51
C ALA A 58 -2.33 -9.51 -8.43
N PRO A 59 -2.91 -10.68 -8.73
CA PRO A 59 -4.16 -10.77 -9.48
C PRO A 59 -5.32 -9.97 -8.86
N THR A 60 -5.52 -10.03 -7.55
CA THR A 60 -6.55 -9.24 -6.84
C THR A 60 -6.25 -7.75 -6.97
N MET A 61 -4.99 -7.33 -6.82
CA MET A 61 -4.63 -5.93 -7.00
C MET A 61 -4.77 -5.45 -8.44
N ALA A 62 -4.62 -6.35 -9.43
CA ALA A 62 -4.90 -6.05 -10.82
C ALA A 62 -6.40 -5.87 -11.08
N GLU A 63 -7.27 -6.66 -10.45
CA GLU A 63 -8.73 -6.47 -10.47
C GLU A 63 -9.10 -5.07 -9.92
N VAL A 64 -8.49 -4.69 -8.79
CA VAL A 64 -8.67 -3.37 -8.17
C VAL A 64 -8.21 -2.24 -9.12
N ALA A 65 -7.03 -2.38 -9.72
CA ALA A 65 -6.51 -1.40 -10.66
C ALA A 65 -7.40 -1.24 -11.89
N ALA A 66 -7.89 -2.36 -12.46
CA ALA A 66 -8.79 -2.37 -13.60
C ALA A 66 -10.15 -1.72 -13.30
N ALA A 67 -10.63 -1.81 -12.06
CA ALA A 67 -11.87 -1.16 -11.66
C ALA A 67 -11.79 0.39 -11.66
N GLY A 68 -10.59 0.95 -11.46
CA GLY A 68 -10.32 2.39 -11.59
C GLY A 68 -11.02 3.29 -10.57
N GLY A 69 -10.88 4.61 -10.73
CA GLY A 69 -11.55 5.63 -9.90
C GLY A 69 -10.98 5.80 -8.48
N LEU A 70 -9.89 5.11 -8.13
CA LEU A 70 -9.18 5.25 -6.87
C LEU A 70 -8.10 6.34 -6.95
N ALA A 71 -7.64 6.83 -5.80
CA ALA A 71 -6.46 7.70 -5.74
C ALA A 71 -5.16 6.95 -6.03
N GLY A 72 -5.14 5.64 -5.75
CA GLY A 72 -4.01 4.79 -6.06
C GLY A 72 -4.22 3.34 -5.62
N VAL A 73 -3.30 2.49 -6.09
CA VAL A 73 -3.27 1.06 -5.82
C VAL A 73 -1.82 0.69 -5.53
N ALA A 74 -1.57 -0.07 -4.47
CA ALA A 74 -0.22 -0.57 -4.20
C ALA A 74 -0.21 -2.08 -4.03
N TRP A 75 0.74 -2.73 -4.70
CA TRP A 75 0.99 -4.16 -4.53
C TRP A 75 2.00 -4.38 -3.42
N LEU A 76 1.56 -5.04 -2.35
CA LEU A 76 2.40 -5.37 -1.20
C LEU A 76 3.16 -6.67 -1.47
N LEU A 77 4.39 -6.75 -0.99
CA LEU A 77 5.21 -7.95 -1.09
C LEU A 77 5.62 -8.46 0.28
N GLU A 78 5.42 -9.76 0.45
CA GLU A 78 6.07 -10.50 1.52
C GLU A 78 7.58 -10.60 1.29
N ARG A 79 8.34 -10.90 2.35
CA ARG A 79 9.79 -11.10 2.25
C ARG A 79 10.15 -12.26 1.31
N SER A 80 9.35 -13.32 1.32
CA SER A 80 9.46 -14.50 0.44
C SER A 80 9.36 -14.09 -1.03
N THR A 81 8.29 -13.37 -1.39
CA THR A 81 8.02 -12.88 -2.75
C THR A 81 9.09 -11.90 -3.22
N TRP A 82 9.47 -10.93 -2.39
CA TRP A 82 10.55 -9.98 -2.70
C TRP A 82 11.86 -10.71 -3.03
N ARG A 83 12.25 -11.68 -2.20
CA ARG A 83 13.49 -12.46 -2.42
C ARG A 83 13.41 -13.36 -3.65
N ALA A 84 12.27 -14.00 -3.87
CA ALA A 84 12.09 -14.94 -4.99
C ALA A 84 12.12 -14.23 -6.34
N LEU A 85 11.45 -13.07 -6.45
CA LEU A 85 11.42 -12.30 -7.69
C LEU A 85 12.69 -11.48 -7.90
N GLY A 86 13.28 -11.00 -6.81
CA GLY A 86 14.29 -9.95 -6.83
C GLY A 86 13.74 -8.66 -7.46
N LEU A 87 14.55 -7.60 -7.40
CA LEU A 87 14.12 -6.27 -7.82
C LEU A 87 13.64 -6.20 -9.28
N ARG A 88 14.33 -6.90 -10.19
CA ARG A 88 13.94 -6.97 -11.62
C ARG A 88 12.60 -7.66 -11.82
N GLY A 89 12.33 -8.75 -11.09
CA GLY A 89 11.06 -9.47 -11.17
C GLY A 89 9.92 -8.64 -10.62
N VAL A 90 10.13 -7.95 -9.49
CA VAL A 90 9.15 -7.03 -8.91
C VAL A 90 8.76 -5.93 -9.89
N ILE A 91 9.73 -5.29 -10.53
CA ILE A 91 9.48 -4.25 -11.54
C ILE A 91 8.72 -4.81 -12.75
N ALA A 92 9.08 -6.01 -13.21
CA ALA A 92 8.37 -6.65 -14.33
C ALA A 92 6.91 -6.92 -14.01
N VAL A 93 6.61 -7.43 -12.81
CA VAL A 93 5.22 -7.68 -12.37
C VAL A 93 4.46 -6.37 -12.22
N ALA A 94 5.05 -5.37 -11.53
CA ALA A 94 4.44 -4.06 -11.35
C ALA A 94 4.09 -3.39 -12.69
N LYS A 95 5.01 -3.42 -13.67
CA LYS A 95 4.74 -2.89 -15.02
C LYS A 95 3.70 -3.69 -15.78
N THR A 96 3.68 -5.01 -15.64
CA THR A 96 2.71 -5.88 -16.32
C THR A 96 1.29 -5.58 -15.87
N TYR A 97 1.08 -5.34 -14.57
CA TYR A 97 -0.23 -5.02 -14.01
C TYR A 97 -0.51 -3.52 -13.88
N GLY A 98 0.45 -2.66 -14.24
CA GLY A 98 0.31 -1.21 -14.14
C GLY A 98 0.23 -0.69 -12.70
N PHE A 99 0.88 -1.35 -11.74
CA PHE A 99 0.93 -0.89 -10.35
C PHE A 99 1.83 0.35 -10.23
N PRO A 100 1.29 1.50 -9.79
CA PRO A 100 2.08 2.72 -9.62
C PRO A 100 2.98 2.67 -8.38
N GLU A 101 2.71 1.76 -7.45
CA GLU A 101 3.42 1.67 -6.17
C GLU A 101 3.56 0.21 -5.72
N ILE A 102 4.69 -0.11 -5.09
CA ILE A 102 4.89 -1.35 -4.35
C ILE A 102 5.10 -1.07 -2.87
N GLY A 103 4.68 -2.00 -2.01
CA GLY A 103 4.85 -1.92 -0.57
C GLY A 103 5.67 -3.08 0.01
N VAL A 104 6.68 -2.80 0.82
CA VAL A 104 7.56 -3.84 1.41
C VAL A 104 7.80 -3.60 2.90
N HIS A 105 8.25 -4.62 3.62
CA HIS A 105 8.76 -4.38 4.97
C HIS A 105 10.00 -3.48 4.90
N GLU A 106 10.15 -2.53 5.84
CA GLU A 106 11.26 -1.56 5.91
C GLU A 106 12.68 -2.17 5.83
N ALA A 107 12.82 -3.48 6.08
CA ALA A 107 14.11 -4.16 6.21
C ALA A 107 14.58 -4.71 4.87
N LEU A 108 13.71 -4.66 3.85
CA LEU A 108 13.98 -5.18 2.52
C LEU A 108 14.43 -4.08 1.55
N ILE A 109 14.32 -2.81 1.95
CA ILE A 109 14.55 -1.68 1.07
C ILE A 109 15.74 -0.85 1.54
N ASP A 110 16.54 -0.39 0.58
CA ASP A 110 17.68 0.48 0.73
C ASP A 110 17.68 1.58 -0.34
N SER A 111 18.71 2.43 -0.34
CA SER A 111 18.83 3.55 -1.28
C SER A 111 18.90 3.10 -2.74
N ASP A 112 19.57 1.98 -3.01
CA ASP A 112 19.81 1.48 -4.36
C ASP A 112 18.52 0.91 -4.94
N ALA A 113 17.80 0.11 -4.15
CA ALA A 113 16.49 -0.41 -4.54
C ALA A 113 15.49 0.73 -4.78
N CYS A 114 15.45 1.73 -3.89
CA CYS A 114 14.62 2.93 -4.07
C CYS A 114 14.96 3.68 -5.37
N ALA A 115 16.25 3.88 -5.68
CA ALA A 115 16.66 4.58 -6.89
C ALA A 115 16.22 3.84 -8.16
N VAL A 116 16.37 2.51 -8.18
CA VAL A 116 15.97 1.67 -9.31
C VAL A 116 14.44 1.65 -9.49
N LEU A 117 13.66 1.60 -8.41
CA LEU A 117 12.18 1.65 -8.47
C LEU A 117 11.70 3.00 -9.01
N ARG A 118 12.26 4.10 -8.52
CA ARG A 118 11.93 5.45 -9.02
C ARG A 118 12.31 5.63 -10.48
N ALA A 119 13.47 5.13 -10.92
CA ALA A 119 13.87 5.15 -12.32
C ALA A 119 12.93 4.30 -13.22
N ALA A 120 12.13 3.42 -12.62
CA ALA A 120 11.10 2.65 -13.30
C ALA A 120 9.69 3.25 -13.17
N ASP A 121 9.56 4.47 -12.63
CA ASP A 121 8.32 5.18 -12.32
C ASP A 121 7.41 4.41 -11.35
N ILE A 122 8.01 3.71 -10.38
CA ILE A 122 7.31 2.96 -9.34
C ILE A 122 7.57 3.60 -7.97
N GLY A 123 6.50 4.02 -7.31
CA GLY A 123 6.54 4.50 -5.93
C GLY A 123 6.83 3.38 -4.92
N VAL A 124 7.32 3.78 -3.76
CA VAL A 124 7.73 2.88 -2.68
C VAL A 124 7.00 3.23 -1.41
N SER A 125 6.16 2.30 -0.92
CA SER A 125 5.67 2.32 0.44
C SER A 125 6.35 1.28 1.32
N VAL A 126 6.38 1.55 2.62
CA VAL A 126 6.98 0.65 3.60
C VAL A 126 6.06 0.42 4.79
N TRP A 127 6.16 -0.78 5.35
CA TRP A 127 5.52 -1.16 6.61
C TRP A 127 6.53 -1.71 7.61
N GLY A 128 6.16 -1.71 8.89
CA GLY A 128 7.00 -2.21 9.99
C GLY A 128 7.99 -1.18 10.57
N ALA A 129 7.94 0.07 10.11
CA ALA A 129 8.80 1.14 10.62
C ALA A 129 8.17 1.79 11.87
N ASN A 130 8.31 1.11 13.01
CA ASN A 130 7.62 1.46 14.27
C ASN A 130 8.50 2.16 15.31
N HIS A 131 9.78 2.40 15.01
CA HIS A 131 10.75 2.92 15.97
C HIS A 131 11.54 4.08 15.36
N GLU A 132 12.11 4.95 16.19
CA GLU A 132 12.79 6.17 15.72
C GLU A 132 13.84 5.86 14.65
N ASP A 133 14.70 4.86 14.86
CA ASP A 133 15.75 4.49 13.90
C ASP A 133 15.18 4.02 12.54
N SER A 134 14.13 3.19 12.55
CA SER A 134 13.50 2.71 11.33
C SER A 134 12.73 3.82 10.62
N ILE A 135 12.01 4.66 11.36
CA ILE A 135 11.30 5.81 10.80
C ILE A 135 12.28 6.80 10.18
N ARG A 136 13.35 7.20 10.89
CA ARG A 136 14.38 8.11 10.36
C ARG A 136 15.03 7.55 9.11
N ARG A 137 15.35 6.25 9.12
CA ARG A 137 15.91 5.58 7.94
C ARG A 137 14.97 5.67 6.74
N MET A 138 13.70 5.32 6.91
CA MET A 138 12.72 5.36 5.82
C MET A 138 12.44 6.77 5.31
N LEU A 139 12.36 7.76 6.21
CA LEU A 139 12.26 9.18 5.84
C LEU A 139 13.49 9.63 5.04
N GLY A 140 14.70 9.25 5.47
CA GLY A 140 15.96 9.56 4.78
C GLY A 140 16.08 8.88 3.41
N LEU A 141 15.48 7.71 3.22
CA LEU A 141 15.37 7.07 1.92
C LEU A 141 14.40 7.78 0.98
N GLY A 142 13.50 8.64 1.50
CA GLY A 142 12.50 9.36 0.72
C GLY A 142 11.39 8.46 0.18
N VAL A 143 10.96 7.46 0.96
CA VAL A 143 9.81 6.60 0.59
C VAL A 143 8.53 7.44 0.47
N ASP A 144 7.63 7.06 -0.41
CA ASP A 144 6.39 7.80 -0.69
C ASP A 144 5.37 7.68 0.45
N LEU A 145 5.35 6.53 1.13
CA LEU A 145 4.48 6.29 2.26
C LEU A 145 5.12 5.36 3.30
N LEU A 146 4.91 5.69 4.57
CA LEU A 146 5.35 4.89 5.72
C LEU A 146 4.13 4.52 6.57
N ALA A 147 3.83 3.23 6.65
CA ALA A 147 2.86 2.67 7.59
C ALA A 147 3.58 2.34 8.91
N THR A 148 3.06 2.91 10.00
CA THR A 148 3.67 2.83 11.34
C THR A 148 2.60 2.74 12.43
N ASP A 149 2.94 2.03 13.50
CA ASP A 149 2.12 1.95 14.71
C ASP A 149 2.31 3.17 15.63
N ASP A 150 3.29 4.05 15.34
CA ASP A 150 3.50 5.32 16.07
C ASP A 150 3.45 6.54 15.14
N PRO A 151 2.24 6.92 14.65
CA PRO A 151 2.09 8.09 13.79
C PRO A 151 2.52 9.40 14.46
N PRO A 152 2.27 9.67 15.76
CA PRO A 152 2.78 10.87 16.43
C PRO A 152 4.31 10.99 16.35
N LEU A 153 5.05 9.91 16.61
CA LEU A 153 6.51 9.91 16.49
C LEU A 153 6.92 10.20 15.04
N ALA A 154 6.35 9.52 14.06
CA ALA A 154 6.67 9.74 12.65
C ALA A 154 6.40 11.18 12.18
N ILE A 155 5.29 11.78 12.62
CA ILE A 155 4.98 13.19 12.34
C ILE A 155 6.03 14.13 12.96
N SER A 156 6.43 13.86 14.21
CA SER A 156 7.44 14.68 14.91
C SER A 156 8.82 14.61 14.25
N LEU A 157 9.16 13.47 13.65
CA LEU A 157 10.44 13.23 12.98
C LEU A 157 10.47 13.79 11.56
N ARG A 158 9.32 13.84 10.86
CA ARG A 158 9.20 14.40 9.50
C ARG A 158 9.36 15.93 9.46
N GLY A 159 9.00 16.62 10.54
CA GLY A 159 9.09 18.08 10.63
C GLY A 159 10.46 18.63 11.03
N ARG A 160 11.48 17.77 11.10
CA ARG A 160 12.87 18.12 11.41
C ARG A 160 13.74 17.92 10.18
#